data_AF-A0A9D5RXL8-F1
#
_entry.id   AF-A0A9D5RXL8-F1
#
_cell.length_a   1.000
_cell.length_b   1.000
_cell.length_c   1.000
_cell.angle_alpha   90.00
_cell.angle_beta   90.00
_cell.angle_gamma   90.00
#
_symmetry.space_group_name_H-M   'P 1'
#
loop_
_entity.id
_entity.type
_entity.pdbx_description
1 polymer ?
#
loop_
_entity_poly.entity_id
_entity_poly.type
_entity_poly.pdbx_seq_one_letter_code
_entity_poly.pdbx_strand_id
1 'polypeptide(L)'
;MRNKFGFLLLVPVLLTLSGCQQSDKLSFTTGKFTFDTYYNDNYFLLDNKDVHEEIALASHAMALSTFKSGPEYETHNQYLKELWEKEGFTNLYFNDYFFVKPETDSIAFGIASKAIGDFTLIAIAVRGGFYEAEWTSNFTLGEKGNSQGFDEASDKVVAGFDQYVATNQINGHVKVWISGYSRAAITSNLTAGKLLNRTENGQYSTDKYNYSTSDIYAYCFEPPMGVDASLEEARSPLYQGIHNFVNFNDLVPLVAPYQWGFVRYGTDHYYSDRINDIYFDTTEREKILSLYHFTYGADKFHSYTVDDWKFFDVGESLATEYELPRKSIHPSVGRFVHTLIDNIALYGFIDRDTYYEDVQSGLRELIATVYGANPKIEKIDTSAIIDIIFEYSFVKNLFIELGTDKSVEFATDMQLLLLQIFGANKETFEDVQDLYINNLDFFAYLPGSFVARKDILAQLLYRDNAMGLMIAHQPELSYSLLCTCDSRFLGENKCKFNDGTYYILHIQKPTSFSLFENNLNKVVFEYKDSTMISNILSAEQYADGSVDIYLPKNGSYSYEAAAEGISLINVDPLMGENIINSSLPLKGNF
;
A
#
# COMPACT_ATOMS: atom_id res chain seq x y z
N MET A 1 51.94 -13.40 -59.66
CA MET A 1 51.65 -12.40 -58.60
C MET A 1 50.16 -12.09 -58.63
N ARG A 2 49.47 -12.26 -57.49
CA ARG A 2 48.05 -11.97 -57.21
C ARG A 2 46.96 -12.68 -58.06
N ASN A 3 46.35 -13.70 -57.44
CA ASN A 3 44.94 -14.11 -57.58
C ASN A 3 44.39 -14.18 -56.14
N LYS A 4 43.31 -13.50 -55.74
CA LYS A 4 41.86 -13.61 -56.04
C LYS A 4 41.18 -14.81 -55.36
N PHE A 5 39.94 -14.53 -54.90
CA PHE A 5 39.02 -15.27 -54.02
C PHE A 5 39.33 -15.15 -52.51
N GLY A 6 38.41 -14.79 -51.62
CA GLY A 6 37.00 -14.42 -51.71
C GLY A 6 36.44 -14.53 -50.28
N PHE A 7 36.06 -13.42 -49.66
CA PHE A 7 35.31 -13.41 -48.41
C PHE A 7 34.24 -12.33 -48.52
N LEU A 8 32.99 -12.77 -48.68
CA LEU A 8 31.80 -11.98 -48.42
C LEU A 8 31.74 -11.73 -46.90
N LEU A 9 31.84 -10.47 -46.51
CA LEU A 9 31.39 -10.00 -45.20
C LEU A 9 30.02 -9.36 -45.42
N LEU A 10 29.00 -10.00 -44.85
CA LEU A 10 27.67 -9.42 -44.67
C LEU A 10 27.81 -8.16 -43.83
N VAL A 11 27.40 -7.04 -44.41
CA VAL A 11 27.06 -5.81 -43.68
C VAL A 11 25.65 -6.01 -43.10
N PRO A 12 25.43 -6.01 -41.77
CA PRO A 12 24.11 -5.78 -41.24
C PRO A 12 23.77 -4.31 -41.45
N VAL A 13 22.63 -4.08 -42.08
CA VAL A 13 22.00 -2.79 -42.30
C VAL A 13 21.86 -2.06 -40.96
N LEU A 14 22.61 -0.96 -40.79
CA LEU A 14 22.27 0.09 -39.84
C LEU A 14 20.95 0.72 -40.32
N LEU A 15 19.84 0.28 -39.73
CA LEU A 15 18.67 1.13 -39.60
C LEU A 15 18.96 2.11 -38.47
N THR A 16 19.09 3.37 -38.83
CA THR A 16 19.21 4.50 -37.92
C THR A 16 17.93 4.64 -37.08
N LEU A 17 17.95 4.15 -35.84
CA LEU A 17 17.04 4.58 -34.77
C LEU A 17 17.51 5.97 -34.30
N SER A 18 17.28 6.98 -35.14
CA SER A 18 17.42 8.38 -34.74
C SER A 18 16.17 8.77 -33.96
N GLY A 19 16.23 8.73 -32.62
CA GLY A 19 15.22 9.38 -31.79
C GLY A 19 14.95 8.84 -30.37
N CYS A 20 15.62 7.82 -29.84
CA CYS A 20 15.34 7.38 -28.46
C CYS A 20 16.05 8.30 -27.45
N GLN A 21 15.27 9.00 -26.64
CA GLN A 21 15.76 9.84 -25.55
C GLN A 21 15.97 8.95 -24.33
N GLN A 22 17.23 8.71 -23.97
CA GLN A 22 17.59 8.23 -22.64
C GLN A 22 17.78 9.47 -21.76
N SER A 23 17.01 9.63 -20.69
CA SER A 23 17.29 10.69 -19.73
C SER A 23 18.47 10.26 -18.84
N ASP A 24 19.40 11.17 -18.59
CA ASP A 24 20.32 11.05 -17.45
C ASP A 24 19.51 11.02 -16.15
N LYS A 25 20.17 10.68 -15.03
CA LYS A 25 19.59 10.75 -13.69
C LYS A 25 18.90 12.11 -13.47
N LEU A 26 17.60 12.10 -13.21
CA LEU A 26 16.84 13.29 -12.84
C LEU A 26 16.54 13.26 -11.34
N SER A 27 16.93 14.30 -10.62
CA SER A 27 16.56 14.49 -9.22
C SER A 27 15.38 15.47 -9.11
N PHE A 28 14.33 15.08 -8.41
CA PHE A 28 13.14 15.90 -8.15
C PHE A 28 12.96 16.09 -6.65
N THR A 29 12.56 17.29 -6.26
CA THR A 29 12.24 17.62 -4.87
C THR A 29 10.77 17.98 -4.78
N THR A 30 10.00 17.21 -4.01
CA THR A 30 8.58 17.48 -3.72
C THR A 30 8.43 17.87 -2.25
N GLY A 31 8.23 19.16 -1.97
CA GLY A 31 8.17 19.65 -0.59
C GLY A 31 9.50 19.47 0.15
N LYS A 32 9.54 18.56 1.14
CA LYS A 32 10.73 18.30 1.97
C LYS A 32 11.60 17.14 1.48
N PHE A 33 11.17 16.40 0.46
CA PHE A 33 11.85 15.17 0.04
C PHE A 33 12.40 15.25 -1.37
N THR A 34 13.57 14.63 -1.58
CA THR A 34 14.22 14.50 -2.89
C THR A 34 14.35 13.05 -3.33
N PHE A 35 13.97 12.74 -4.57
CA PHE A 35 14.14 11.44 -5.19
C PHE A 35 14.81 11.53 -6.55
N ASP A 36 15.32 10.39 -6.99
CA ASP A 36 15.94 10.21 -8.30
C ASP A 36 15.07 9.33 -9.18
N THR A 37 15.04 9.66 -10.47
CA THR A 37 14.34 8.88 -11.49
C THR A 37 15.12 8.83 -12.79
N TYR A 38 14.76 7.86 -13.62
CA TYR A 38 15.42 7.53 -14.87
C TYR A 38 14.37 7.09 -15.89
N TYR A 39 14.06 7.94 -16.84
CA TYR A 39 13.10 7.65 -17.90
C TYR A 39 13.83 7.24 -19.18
N ASN A 40 13.26 6.25 -19.88
CA ASN A 40 13.75 5.78 -21.17
C ASN A 40 12.58 5.35 -22.05
N ASP A 41 12.51 5.89 -23.27
CA ASP A 41 11.48 5.53 -24.25
C ASP A 41 11.45 4.02 -24.54
N ASN A 42 12.59 3.33 -24.44
CA ASN A 42 12.71 1.88 -24.69
C ASN A 42 11.99 1.02 -23.66
N TYR A 43 11.62 1.55 -22.50
CA TYR A 43 10.83 0.84 -21.50
C TYR A 43 9.52 0.31 -22.10
N PHE A 44 8.89 1.10 -22.99
CA PHE A 44 7.62 0.75 -23.62
C PHE A 44 7.77 -0.16 -24.85
N LEU A 45 8.95 -0.74 -25.04
CA LEU A 45 9.19 -1.85 -25.97
C LEU A 45 9.24 -3.20 -25.24
N LEU A 46 9.31 -3.20 -23.91
CA LEU A 46 9.32 -4.40 -23.07
C LEU A 46 7.90 -4.96 -22.93
N ASP A 47 7.80 -6.26 -22.65
CA ASP A 47 6.52 -6.90 -22.37
C ASP A 47 5.93 -6.30 -21.09
N ASN A 48 4.70 -5.80 -21.16
CA ASN A 48 4.02 -5.19 -20.03
C ASN A 48 3.57 -6.21 -18.98
N LYS A 49 3.61 -7.51 -19.27
CA LYS A 49 3.22 -8.56 -18.32
C LYS A 49 4.29 -8.84 -17.28
N ASP A 50 5.54 -8.53 -17.62
CA ASP A 50 6.67 -8.67 -16.72
C ASP A 50 6.83 -7.39 -15.90
N VAL A 51 7.07 -7.53 -14.59
CA VAL A 51 7.42 -6.38 -13.76
C VAL A 51 8.86 -5.96 -14.08
N HIS A 52 9.03 -4.72 -14.53
CA HIS A 52 10.34 -4.10 -14.77
C HIS A 52 10.59 -3.05 -13.69
N GLU A 53 11.64 -3.23 -12.89
CA GLU A 53 11.89 -2.37 -11.74
C GLU A 53 12.26 -0.95 -12.17
N GLU A 54 12.88 -0.78 -13.33
CA GLU A 54 13.22 0.54 -13.85
C GLU A 54 11.97 1.35 -14.26
N ILE A 55 10.95 0.67 -14.79
CA ILE A 55 9.66 1.27 -15.13
C ILE A 55 8.89 1.58 -13.84
N ALA A 56 8.96 0.70 -12.84
CA ALA A 56 8.36 0.94 -11.54
C ALA A 56 8.95 2.21 -10.91
N LEU A 57 10.26 2.39 -10.90
CA LEU A 57 10.88 3.60 -10.35
C LEU A 57 10.47 4.88 -11.10
N ALA A 58 10.44 4.84 -12.44
CA ALA A 58 9.97 5.96 -13.25
C ALA A 58 8.48 6.27 -12.99
N SER A 59 7.67 5.23 -12.81
CA SER A 59 6.23 5.35 -12.53
C SER A 59 5.97 5.93 -11.14
N HIS A 60 6.78 5.53 -10.15
CA HIS A 60 6.71 6.08 -8.79
C HIS A 60 7.05 7.57 -8.80
N ALA A 61 8.11 7.95 -9.50
CA ALA A 61 8.48 9.35 -9.71
C ALA A 61 7.36 10.16 -10.37
N MET A 62 6.72 9.61 -11.40
CA MET A 62 5.55 10.22 -12.03
C MET A 62 4.39 10.38 -11.02
N ALA A 63 4.08 9.33 -10.24
CA ALA A 63 3.03 9.40 -9.22
C ALA A 63 3.32 10.49 -8.18
N LEU A 64 4.54 10.56 -7.64
CA LEU A 64 4.89 11.55 -6.61
C LEU A 64 4.97 12.97 -7.16
N SER A 65 5.32 13.16 -8.44
CA SER A 65 5.33 14.48 -9.07
C SER A 65 3.94 15.12 -9.19
N THR A 66 2.86 14.35 -8.97
CA THR A 66 1.49 14.90 -8.89
C THR A 66 1.22 15.62 -7.56
N PHE A 67 2.10 15.48 -6.58
CA PHE A 67 1.91 16.04 -5.24
C PHE A 67 2.13 17.55 -5.26
N LYS A 68 1.59 18.22 -4.23
CA LYS A 68 1.59 19.67 -4.09
C LYS A 68 2.99 20.28 -4.23
N SER A 69 3.13 21.23 -5.15
CA SER A 69 4.36 21.96 -5.47
C SER A 69 4.56 23.29 -4.76
N GLY A 70 3.52 23.80 -4.11
CA GLY A 70 3.53 25.07 -3.39
C GLY A 70 2.21 25.26 -2.66
N PRO A 71 2.09 26.21 -1.72
CA PRO A 71 0.89 26.40 -0.91
C PRO A 71 -0.39 26.66 -1.72
N GLU A 72 -0.26 27.25 -2.90
CA GLU A 72 -1.33 27.71 -3.79
C GLU A 72 -1.77 26.64 -4.81
N TYR A 73 -3.08 26.38 -4.89
CA TYR A 73 -3.67 25.36 -5.77
C TYR A 73 -3.32 25.56 -7.25
N GLU A 74 -3.21 26.81 -7.71
CA GLU A 74 -2.91 27.16 -9.11
C GLU A 74 -1.55 26.65 -9.58
N THR A 75 -0.67 26.28 -8.66
CA THR A 75 0.70 25.83 -8.96
C THR A 75 0.89 24.32 -8.83
N HIS A 76 -0.09 23.59 -8.28
CA HIS A 76 0.06 22.19 -7.86
C HIS A 76 0.54 21.21 -8.95
N ASN A 77 0.37 21.55 -10.23
CA ASN A 77 0.81 20.71 -11.35
C ASN A 77 2.30 20.90 -11.74
N GLN A 78 3.02 21.86 -11.15
CA GLN A 78 4.34 22.28 -11.61
C GLN A 78 5.38 21.14 -11.62
N TYR A 79 5.42 20.29 -10.59
CA TYR A 79 6.40 19.20 -10.55
C TYR A 79 6.20 18.18 -11.67
N LEU A 80 4.95 17.72 -11.87
CA LEU A 80 4.60 16.82 -12.97
C LEU A 80 4.85 17.47 -14.33
N LYS A 81 4.53 18.75 -14.48
CA LYS A 81 4.82 19.51 -15.70
C LYS A 81 6.32 19.52 -16.00
N GLU A 82 7.15 19.86 -15.02
CA GLU A 82 8.61 19.89 -15.18
C GLU A 82 9.20 18.51 -15.48
N LEU A 83 8.68 17.46 -14.83
CA LEU A 83 9.06 16.07 -15.11
C LEU A 83 8.82 15.73 -16.58
N TRP A 84 7.57 15.91 -17.04
CA TRP A 84 7.19 15.59 -18.41
C TRP A 84 7.90 16.44 -19.47
N GLU A 85 8.12 17.73 -19.22
CA GLU A 85 8.89 18.59 -20.13
C GLU A 85 10.34 18.12 -20.26
N LYS A 86 10.99 17.68 -19.16
CA LYS A 86 12.35 17.11 -19.18
C LYS A 86 12.39 15.76 -19.88
N GLU A 87 11.36 14.94 -19.72
CA GLU A 87 11.22 13.63 -20.36
C GLU A 87 10.78 13.72 -21.83
N GLY A 88 10.48 14.92 -22.33
CA GLY A 88 10.13 15.18 -23.72
C GLY A 88 8.67 14.90 -24.09
N PHE A 89 7.79 14.81 -23.09
CA PHE A 89 6.36 14.77 -23.31
C PHE A 89 5.83 16.14 -23.75
N THR A 90 4.76 16.11 -24.54
CA THR A 90 4.11 17.28 -25.13
C THR A 90 2.59 17.19 -24.93
N ASN A 91 1.86 18.21 -25.39
CA ASN A 91 0.40 18.28 -25.29
C ASN A 91 -0.10 18.07 -23.84
N LEU A 92 0.53 18.71 -22.86
CA LEU A 92 0.19 18.52 -21.45
C LEU A 92 -1.22 19.04 -21.18
N TYR A 93 -2.04 18.20 -20.54
CA TYR A 93 -3.37 18.49 -20.06
C TYR A 93 -3.44 18.18 -18.56
N PHE A 94 -4.07 19.06 -17.80
CA PHE A 94 -4.41 18.85 -16.39
C PHE A 94 -5.88 19.20 -16.23
N ASN A 95 -6.64 18.36 -15.54
CA ASN A 95 -8.04 18.67 -15.27
C ASN A 95 -8.19 19.78 -14.22
N ASP A 96 -9.40 20.34 -14.10
CA ASP A 96 -9.65 21.49 -13.23
C ASP A 96 -9.34 21.22 -11.75
N TYR A 97 -9.49 19.97 -11.29
CA TYR A 97 -9.20 19.56 -9.91
C TYR A 97 -7.72 19.67 -9.50
N PHE A 98 -6.80 19.86 -10.45
CA PHE A 98 -5.42 20.22 -10.12
C PHE A 98 -5.32 21.62 -9.49
N PHE A 99 -6.23 22.52 -9.84
CA PHE A 99 -6.09 23.96 -9.59
C PHE A 99 -7.07 24.50 -8.54
N VAL A 100 -7.83 23.62 -7.88
CA VAL A 100 -8.82 23.99 -6.86
C VAL A 100 -8.65 23.17 -5.59
N LYS A 101 -9.28 23.62 -4.51
CA LYS A 101 -9.34 22.88 -3.25
C LYS A 101 -10.00 21.52 -3.49
N PRO A 102 -9.37 20.40 -3.07
CA PRO A 102 -9.96 19.08 -3.18
C PRO A 102 -11.27 18.95 -2.41
N GLU A 103 -12.29 18.37 -3.03
CA GLU A 103 -13.62 18.06 -2.49
C GLU A 103 -13.72 16.56 -2.15
N THR A 104 -14.81 16.11 -1.52
CA THR A 104 -14.93 14.71 -1.03
C THR A 104 -14.77 13.64 -2.10
N ASP A 105 -15.18 13.94 -3.33
CA ASP A 105 -15.25 12.99 -4.44
C ASP A 105 -14.51 13.49 -5.69
N SER A 106 -13.69 14.54 -5.57
CA SER A 106 -12.87 15.02 -6.68
C SER A 106 -11.68 14.10 -6.96
N ILE A 107 -11.10 14.21 -8.16
CA ILE A 107 -9.86 13.51 -8.52
C ILE A 107 -9.09 14.36 -9.52
N ALA A 108 -7.86 14.72 -9.16
CA ALA A 108 -6.96 15.44 -10.06
C ALA A 108 -6.12 14.45 -10.88
N PHE A 109 -5.99 14.69 -12.18
CA PHE A 109 -5.13 13.90 -13.06
C PHE A 109 -4.57 14.74 -14.22
N GLY A 110 -3.36 14.38 -14.63
CA GLY A 110 -2.68 14.95 -15.79
C GLY A 110 -2.59 13.91 -16.90
N ILE A 111 -2.58 14.37 -18.14
CA ILE A 111 -2.35 13.55 -19.33
C ILE A 111 -1.35 14.26 -20.26
N ALA A 112 -0.35 13.54 -20.74
CA ALA A 112 0.59 14.04 -21.74
C ALA A 112 0.89 12.97 -22.79
N SER A 113 1.43 13.37 -23.94
CA SER A 113 1.74 12.45 -25.02
C SER A 113 3.12 12.66 -25.62
N LYS A 114 3.72 11.55 -26.07
CA LYS A 114 5.02 11.53 -26.74
C LYS A 114 4.99 10.54 -27.90
N ALA A 115 5.46 10.96 -29.08
CA ALA A 115 5.64 10.06 -30.21
C ALA A 115 6.95 9.29 -30.05
N ILE A 116 6.89 7.96 -30.08
CA ILE A 116 8.03 7.06 -29.92
C ILE A 116 7.99 6.05 -31.07
N GLY A 117 8.87 6.23 -32.06
CA GLY A 117 8.93 5.36 -33.23
C GLY A 117 7.60 5.33 -33.99
N ASP A 118 6.92 4.19 -33.96
CA ASP A 118 5.65 3.90 -34.64
C ASP A 118 4.40 4.04 -33.76
N PHE A 119 4.55 4.38 -32.47
CA PHE A 119 3.42 4.56 -31.55
C PHE A 119 3.43 5.93 -30.85
N THR A 120 2.27 6.31 -30.32
CA THR A 120 2.13 7.45 -29.39
C THR A 120 1.97 6.90 -27.98
N LEU A 121 2.88 7.24 -27.09
CA LEU A 121 2.74 6.99 -25.65
C LEU A 121 1.88 8.08 -25.03
N ILE A 122 0.83 7.69 -24.32
CA ILE A 122 0.00 8.57 -23.49
C ILE A 122 0.32 8.27 -22.03
N ALA A 123 0.92 9.23 -21.33
CA ALA A 123 1.17 9.16 -19.90
C ALA A 123 -0.02 9.75 -19.13
N ILE A 124 -0.48 9.05 -18.09
CA ILE A 124 -1.55 9.45 -17.19
C ILE A 124 -1.04 9.40 -15.76
N ALA A 125 -1.06 10.53 -15.08
CA ALA A 125 -0.62 10.65 -13.69
C ALA A 125 -1.78 11.12 -12.82
N VAL A 126 -2.17 10.30 -11.85
CA VAL A 126 -3.32 10.56 -10.96
C VAL A 126 -2.82 11.06 -9.61
N ARG A 127 -3.43 12.13 -9.08
CA ARG A 127 -2.95 12.80 -7.85
C ARG A 127 -3.17 11.96 -6.60
N GLY A 128 -2.08 11.49 -6.01
CA GLY A 128 -2.07 10.63 -4.82
C GLY A 128 -1.61 11.29 -3.52
N GLY A 129 -1.45 12.61 -3.49
CA GLY A 129 -0.97 13.33 -2.30
C GLY A 129 -1.63 14.70 -2.18
N PHE A 130 -1.69 15.21 -0.93
CA PHE A 130 -2.35 16.49 -0.60
C PHE A 130 -3.79 16.59 -1.11
N TYR A 131 -4.49 15.46 -1.20
CA TYR A 131 -5.84 15.36 -1.73
C TYR A 131 -6.94 15.69 -0.69
N GLU A 132 -6.55 16.07 0.54
CA GLU A 132 -7.45 16.61 1.58
C GLU A 132 -8.76 15.81 1.72
N ALA A 133 -9.92 16.45 1.51
CA ALA A 133 -11.23 15.85 1.67
C ALA A 133 -11.49 14.69 0.71
N GLU A 134 -10.75 14.57 -0.41
CA GLU A 134 -10.93 13.49 -1.38
C GLU A 134 -10.72 12.10 -0.77
N TRP A 135 -9.97 12.01 0.33
CA TRP A 135 -9.77 10.74 1.05
C TRP A 135 -11.08 10.17 1.59
N THR A 136 -12.10 11.01 1.77
CA THR A 136 -13.46 10.60 2.15
C THR A 136 -14.02 9.54 1.20
N SER A 137 -13.76 9.68 -0.11
CA SER A 137 -14.25 8.72 -1.11
C SER A 137 -13.67 7.31 -0.94
N ASN A 138 -12.55 7.13 -0.25
CA ASN A 138 -11.99 5.80 0.06
C ASN A 138 -12.96 4.94 0.88
N PHE A 139 -13.82 5.59 1.67
CA PHE A 139 -14.81 4.95 2.53
C PHE A 139 -16.13 4.68 1.80
N THR A 140 -16.18 4.88 0.48
CA THR A 140 -17.41 4.76 -0.32
C THR A 140 -17.41 3.46 -1.07
N LEU A 141 -17.73 2.39 -0.38
CA LEU A 141 -17.71 1.05 -0.95
C LEU A 141 -18.94 0.79 -1.81
N GLY A 142 -20.08 1.38 -1.45
CA GLY A 142 -21.37 1.08 -2.10
C GLY A 142 -21.86 -0.34 -1.79
N GLU A 143 -23.09 -0.64 -2.20
CA GLU A 143 -23.75 -1.93 -1.93
C GLU A 143 -23.10 -3.11 -2.67
N LYS A 144 -22.68 -2.92 -3.93
CA LYS A 144 -22.19 -4.00 -4.80
C LYS A 144 -21.24 -3.50 -5.89
N GLY A 145 -20.55 -4.43 -6.56
CA GLY A 145 -19.57 -4.10 -7.59
C GLY A 145 -18.28 -3.54 -6.98
N ASN A 146 -17.49 -2.87 -7.82
CA ASN A 146 -16.30 -2.16 -7.36
C ASN A 146 -16.64 -1.15 -6.26
N SER A 147 -15.64 -0.73 -5.50
CA SER A 147 -15.78 0.36 -4.54
C SER A 147 -16.28 1.60 -5.26
N GLN A 148 -17.50 2.05 -4.94
CA GLN A 148 -18.18 3.14 -5.65
C GLN A 148 -17.30 4.39 -5.79
N GLY A 149 -16.65 4.84 -4.71
CA GLY A 149 -15.82 6.04 -4.72
C GLY A 149 -14.59 5.92 -5.62
N PHE A 150 -13.96 4.74 -5.65
CA PHE A 150 -12.82 4.48 -6.54
C PHE A 150 -13.26 4.30 -7.99
N ASP A 151 -14.39 3.66 -8.23
CA ASP A 151 -14.92 3.42 -9.57
C ASP A 151 -15.36 4.73 -10.24
N GLU A 152 -16.06 5.60 -9.53
CA GLU A 152 -16.44 6.94 -9.99
C GLU A 152 -15.22 7.83 -10.27
N ALA A 153 -14.16 7.73 -9.45
CA ALA A 153 -12.91 8.44 -9.70
C ALA A 153 -12.25 7.95 -10.99
N SER A 154 -12.22 6.63 -11.23
CA SER A 154 -11.65 6.06 -12.46
C SER A 154 -12.46 6.45 -13.70
N ASP A 155 -13.79 6.58 -13.62
CA ASP A 155 -14.62 7.06 -14.73
C ASP A 155 -14.23 8.46 -15.18
N LYS A 156 -13.89 9.35 -14.23
CA LYS A 156 -13.42 10.71 -14.55
C LYS A 156 -12.09 10.68 -15.30
N VAL A 157 -11.18 9.78 -14.94
CA VAL A 157 -9.89 9.61 -15.64
C VAL A 157 -10.10 9.02 -17.03
N VAL A 158 -10.95 8.00 -17.18
CA VAL A 158 -11.30 7.40 -18.47
C VAL A 158 -11.95 8.43 -19.41
N ALA A 159 -12.88 9.24 -18.91
CA ALA A 159 -13.48 10.34 -19.69
C ALA A 159 -12.44 11.38 -20.10
N GLY A 160 -11.50 11.71 -19.20
CA GLY A 160 -10.36 12.58 -19.48
C GLY A 160 -9.46 12.03 -20.58
N PHE A 161 -9.15 10.73 -20.56
CA PHE A 161 -8.39 10.05 -21.61
C PHE A 161 -9.10 10.15 -22.98
N ASP A 162 -10.40 9.86 -23.03
CA ASP A 162 -11.17 9.93 -24.28
C ASP A 162 -11.22 11.35 -24.84
N GLN A 163 -11.43 12.35 -23.97
CA GLN A 163 -11.39 13.77 -24.34
C GLN A 163 -10.00 14.18 -24.82
N TYR A 164 -8.94 13.71 -24.17
CA TYR A 164 -7.56 14.02 -24.51
C TYR A 164 -7.18 13.50 -25.89
N VAL A 165 -7.47 12.24 -26.18
CA VAL A 165 -7.24 11.60 -27.48
C VAL A 165 -7.98 12.35 -28.58
N ALA A 166 -9.24 12.71 -28.36
CA ALA A 166 -10.04 13.45 -29.32
C ALA A 166 -9.51 14.88 -29.56
N THR A 167 -9.16 15.60 -28.50
CA THR A 167 -8.70 17.00 -28.56
C THR A 167 -7.38 17.13 -29.30
N ASN A 168 -6.44 16.23 -29.01
CA ASN A 168 -5.10 16.22 -29.61
C ASN A 168 -5.05 15.48 -30.95
N GLN A 169 -6.18 14.94 -31.43
CA GLN A 169 -6.28 14.20 -32.69
C GLN A 169 -5.25 13.07 -32.78
N ILE A 170 -5.07 12.33 -31.68
CA ILE A 170 -4.12 11.21 -31.63
C ILE A 170 -4.65 10.09 -32.54
N ASN A 171 -3.78 9.60 -33.44
CA ASN A 171 -4.09 8.57 -34.41
C ASN A 171 -2.98 7.50 -34.43
N GLY A 172 -3.27 6.32 -34.99
CA GLY A 172 -2.32 5.23 -35.13
C GLY A 172 -2.25 4.33 -33.90
N HIS A 173 -1.09 3.71 -33.66
CA HIS A 173 -0.87 2.84 -32.52
C HIS A 173 -0.63 3.67 -31.26
N VAL A 174 -1.34 3.34 -30.18
CA VAL A 174 -1.28 4.03 -28.88
C VAL A 174 -0.80 3.05 -27.82
N LYS A 175 0.09 3.53 -26.96
CA LYS A 175 0.45 2.90 -25.69
C LYS A 175 0.05 3.80 -24.54
N VAL A 176 -0.37 3.23 -23.42
CA VAL A 176 -0.79 3.96 -22.22
C VAL A 176 0.14 3.61 -21.07
N TRP A 177 0.68 4.63 -20.41
CA TRP A 177 1.44 4.51 -19.18
C TRP A 177 0.70 5.25 -18.08
N ILE A 178 0.21 4.53 -17.06
CA ILE A 178 -0.58 5.11 -15.98
C ILE A 178 0.01 4.77 -14.61
N SER A 179 0.05 5.75 -13.73
CA SER A 179 0.60 5.60 -12.38
C SER A 179 -0.14 6.43 -11.34
N GLY A 180 -0.13 5.97 -10.10
CA GLY A 180 -0.66 6.65 -8.93
C GLY A 180 -0.14 6.05 -7.63
N TYR A 181 -0.30 6.80 -6.54
CA TYR A 181 0.05 6.40 -5.18
C TYR A 181 -1.20 6.39 -4.28
N SER A 182 -1.35 5.42 -3.37
CA SER A 182 -2.48 5.34 -2.44
C SER A 182 -3.84 5.31 -3.15
N ARG A 183 -4.77 6.20 -2.81
CA ARG A 183 -6.06 6.39 -3.52
C ARG A 183 -5.90 6.54 -5.04
N ALA A 184 -4.88 7.25 -5.48
CA ALA A 184 -4.61 7.40 -6.91
C ALA A 184 -4.16 6.09 -7.56
N ALA A 185 -3.49 5.21 -6.80
CA ALA A 185 -3.05 3.92 -7.30
C ALA A 185 -4.24 3.00 -7.61
N ILE A 186 -5.24 2.89 -6.73
CA ILE A 186 -6.46 2.10 -7.05
C ILE A 186 -7.29 2.75 -8.16
N THR A 187 -7.30 4.09 -8.25
CA THR A 187 -7.96 4.81 -9.35
C THR A 187 -7.27 4.49 -10.68
N SER A 188 -5.94 4.46 -10.71
CA SER A 188 -5.12 4.05 -11.86
C SER A 188 -5.34 2.58 -12.22
N ASN A 189 -5.42 1.69 -11.21
CA ASN A 189 -5.72 0.26 -11.38
C ASN A 189 -7.09 0.05 -12.05
N LEU A 190 -8.16 0.67 -11.53
CA LEU A 190 -9.50 0.60 -12.12
C LEU A 190 -9.57 1.25 -13.51
N THR A 191 -8.86 2.37 -13.72
CA THR A 191 -8.77 3.03 -15.04
C THR A 191 -8.12 2.10 -16.05
N ALA A 192 -7.00 1.48 -15.71
CA ALA A 192 -6.33 0.50 -16.57
C ALA A 192 -7.22 -0.72 -16.84
N GLY A 193 -7.93 -1.22 -15.82
CA GLY A 193 -8.90 -2.29 -15.97
C GLY A 193 -10.03 -1.93 -16.95
N LYS A 194 -10.61 -0.73 -16.84
CA LYS A 194 -11.63 -0.22 -17.78
C LYS A 194 -11.10 -0.10 -19.21
N LEU A 195 -9.85 0.34 -19.40
CA LEU A 195 -9.21 0.38 -20.72
C LEU A 195 -8.94 -1.02 -21.28
N LEU A 196 -8.49 -1.96 -20.45
CA LEU A 196 -8.29 -3.36 -20.85
C LEU A 196 -9.60 -4.04 -21.23
N ASN A 197 -10.70 -3.78 -20.52
CA ASN A 197 -12.02 -4.33 -20.86
C ASN A 197 -12.54 -3.83 -22.23
N ARG A 198 -12.11 -2.66 -22.68
CA ARG A 198 -12.37 -2.20 -24.06
C ARG A 198 -11.66 -3.09 -25.09
N THR A 199 -10.55 -3.73 -24.72
CA THR A 199 -9.82 -4.65 -25.62
C THR A 199 -10.61 -5.92 -25.91
N GLU A 200 -11.21 -6.54 -24.90
CA GLU A 200 -12.05 -7.73 -25.09
C GLU A 200 -13.34 -7.43 -25.85
N ASN A 201 -13.93 -6.25 -25.61
CA ASN A 201 -15.17 -5.83 -26.25
C ASN A 201 -14.96 -5.24 -27.66
N GLY A 202 -13.74 -5.25 -28.21
CA GLY A 202 -13.44 -4.68 -29.53
C GLY A 202 -13.51 -3.15 -29.62
N GLN A 203 -13.65 -2.45 -28.48
CA GLN A 203 -13.76 -1.00 -28.37
C GLN A 203 -12.39 -0.28 -28.27
N TYR A 204 -11.30 -1.04 -28.22
CA TYR A 204 -9.93 -0.55 -28.21
C TYR A 204 -9.43 -0.01 -29.55
N SER A 205 -10.15 -0.29 -30.64
CA SER A 205 -9.81 0.13 -31.99
C SER A 205 -10.93 1.02 -32.54
N THR A 206 -10.56 2.23 -32.95
CA THR A 206 -11.40 3.11 -33.75
C THR A 206 -10.79 3.28 -35.14
N ASP A 207 -11.48 3.94 -36.07
CA ASP A 207 -10.89 4.32 -37.37
C ASP A 207 -9.66 5.23 -37.23
N LYS A 208 -9.42 5.79 -36.03
CA LYS A 208 -8.38 6.77 -35.74
C LYS A 208 -7.18 6.17 -35.02
N TYR A 209 -7.41 5.42 -33.94
CA TYR A 209 -6.35 4.88 -33.09
C TYR A 209 -6.68 3.46 -32.59
N ASN A 210 -5.64 2.72 -32.19
CA ASN A 210 -5.76 1.39 -31.59
C ASN A 210 -4.71 1.15 -30.49
N TYR A 211 -5.04 0.31 -29.50
CA TYR A 211 -4.13 -0.23 -28.50
C TYR A 211 -4.54 -1.67 -28.12
N SER A 212 -3.63 -2.52 -27.68
CA SER A 212 -3.92 -3.90 -27.27
C SER A 212 -3.66 -4.10 -25.77
N THR A 213 -3.91 -5.32 -25.26
CA THR A 213 -3.60 -5.67 -23.87
C THR A 213 -2.12 -5.48 -23.53
N SER A 214 -1.21 -5.62 -24.51
CA SER A 214 0.24 -5.42 -24.34
C SER A 214 0.69 -3.96 -24.38
N ASP A 215 -0.25 -3.03 -24.56
CA ASP A 215 0.04 -1.61 -24.73
C ASP A 215 -0.34 -0.77 -23.50
N ILE A 216 -0.83 -1.39 -22.42
CA ILE A 216 -1.23 -0.71 -21.18
C ILE A 216 -0.26 -1.08 -20.05
N TYR A 217 0.49 -0.10 -19.58
CA TYR A 217 1.49 -0.22 -18.52
C TYR A 217 0.96 0.52 -17.29
N ALA A 218 0.42 -0.22 -16.32
CA ALA A 218 -0.12 0.35 -15.10
C ALA A 218 0.72 -0.04 -13.88
N TYR A 219 1.30 0.96 -13.21
CA TYR A 219 2.14 0.78 -12.04
C TYR A 219 1.51 1.52 -10.87
N CYS A 220 0.98 0.78 -9.90
CA CYS A 220 0.13 1.29 -8.83
C CYS A 220 0.84 1.09 -7.49
N PHE A 221 1.12 2.16 -6.75
CA PHE A 221 1.91 2.10 -5.51
C PHE A 221 1.03 2.23 -4.27
N GLU A 222 1.14 1.25 -3.38
CA GLU A 222 0.31 1.08 -2.18
C GLU A 222 -1.20 1.27 -2.45
N PRO A 223 -1.76 0.64 -3.50
CA PRO A 223 -3.19 0.76 -3.80
C PRO A 223 -4.03 0.07 -2.73
N PRO A 224 -5.05 0.75 -2.16
CA PRO A 224 -6.11 0.05 -1.45
C PRO A 224 -6.77 -0.97 -2.39
N MET A 225 -7.55 -1.89 -1.84
CA MET A 225 -8.39 -2.72 -2.67
C MET A 225 -9.59 -1.90 -3.19
N GLY A 226 -10.35 -2.46 -4.12
CA GLY A 226 -11.51 -1.76 -4.66
C GLY A 226 -12.17 -2.42 -5.86
N VAL A 227 -11.62 -3.52 -6.35
CA VAL A 227 -12.21 -4.34 -7.42
C VAL A 227 -13.06 -5.42 -6.80
N ASP A 228 -14.26 -5.65 -7.33
CA ASP A 228 -15.11 -6.75 -6.88
C ASP A 228 -14.48 -8.11 -7.22
N ALA A 229 -14.24 -8.93 -6.20
CA ALA A 229 -13.63 -10.25 -6.31
C ALA A 229 -14.54 -11.28 -7.00
N SER A 230 -15.86 -11.03 -7.09
CA SER A 230 -16.79 -11.87 -7.86
C SER A 230 -16.57 -11.77 -9.36
N LEU A 231 -15.82 -10.76 -9.82
CA LEU A 231 -15.25 -10.74 -11.15
C LEU A 231 -14.16 -11.82 -11.19
N GLU A 232 -14.52 -13.05 -11.61
CA GLU A 232 -13.60 -14.20 -11.82
C GLU A 232 -12.33 -13.79 -12.60
N GLU A 233 -12.42 -12.67 -13.32
CA GLU A 233 -11.40 -12.13 -14.18
C GLU A 233 -10.40 -11.22 -13.48
N ALA A 234 -10.58 -10.76 -12.23
CA ALA A 234 -9.75 -9.70 -11.64
C ALA A 234 -8.23 -10.02 -11.61
N ARG A 235 -7.87 -11.31 -11.52
CA ARG A 235 -6.49 -11.82 -11.62
C ARG A 235 -6.22 -12.59 -12.93
N SER A 236 -7.07 -12.44 -13.94
CA SER A 236 -6.94 -13.12 -15.21
C SER A 236 -5.77 -12.58 -16.04
N PRO A 237 -5.34 -13.31 -17.08
CA PRO A 237 -4.31 -12.86 -18.01
C PRO A 237 -4.58 -11.50 -18.68
N LEU A 238 -5.84 -11.04 -18.71
CA LEU A 238 -6.21 -9.73 -19.27
C LEU A 238 -5.51 -8.58 -18.52
N TYR A 239 -5.44 -8.67 -17.19
CA TYR A 239 -4.96 -7.60 -16.33
C TYR A 239 -3.48 -7.70 -15.96
N GLN A 240 -2.71 -8.58 -16.61
CA GLN A 240 -1.29 -8.79 -16.29
C GLN A 240 -0.40 -7.56 -16.52
N GLY A 241 -0.85 -6.58 -17.32
CA GLY A 241 -0.20 -5.28 -17.47
C GLY A 241 -0.37 -4.32 -16.29
N ILE A 242 -1.07 -4.75 -15.24
CA ILE A 242 -1.31 -3.99 -14.00
C ILE A 242 -0.47 -4.58 -12.87
N HIS A 243 0.49 -3.78 -12.39
CA HIS A 243 1.40 -4.12 -11.30
C HIS A 243 1.08 -3.26 -10.08
N ASN A 244 0.73 -3.90 -8.97
CA ASN A 244 0.47 -3.24 -7.70
C ASN A 244 1.67 -3.47 -6.77
N PHE A 245 2.30 -2.42 -6.26
CA PHE A 245 3.40 -2.53 -5.30
C PHE A 245 2.84 -2.34 -3.89
N VAL A 246 2.99 -3.35 -3.05
CA VAL A 246 2.31 -3.41 -1.74
C VAL A 246 3.35 -3.46 -0.63
N ASN A 247 3.27 -2.52 0.30
CA ASN A 247 4.01 -2.60 1.55
C ASN A 247 3.23 -3.49 2.53
N PHE A 248 3.82 -4.62 2.94
CA PHE A 248 3.19 -5.55 3.88
C PHE A 248 2.86 -4.89 5.22
N ASN A 249 3.61 -3.86 5.62
CA ASN A 249 3.43 -3.14 6.89
C ASN A 249 2.37 -2.03 6.82
N ASP A 250 1.82 -1.76 5.64
CA ASP A 250 0.90 -0.65 5.39
C ASP A 250 -0.57 -1.11 5.43
N LEU A 251 -1.39 -0.37 6.19
CA LEU A 251 -2.81 -0.65 6.34
C LEU A 251 -3.66 -0.16 5.16
N VAL A 252 -3.21 0.84 4.40
CA VAL A 252 -4.01 1.44 3.32
C VAL A 252 -4.29 0.45 2.19
N PRO A 253 -3.33 -0.40 1.77
CA PRO A 253 -3.57 -1.52 0.85
C PRO A 253 -4.65 -2.51 1.28
N LEU A 254 -5.12 -2.44 2.54
CA LEU A 254 -6.16 -3.31 3.09
C LEU A 254 -7.53 -2.62 3.21
N VAL A 255 -7.63 -1.31 2.92
CA VAL A 255 -8.91 -0.61 2.83
C VAL A 255 -9.76 -1.21 1.72
N ALA A 256 -11.08 -1.25 1.94
CA ALA A 256 -12.03 -2.10 1.22
C ALA A 256 -11.62 -3.58 1.39
N PRO A 257 -11.88 -4.19 2.55
CA PRO A 257 -11.24 -5.44 2.95
C PRO A 257 -11.61 -6.61 2.04
N TYR A 258 -10.68 -7.57 1.92
CA TYR A 258 -10.89 -8.81 1.17
C TYR A 258 -12.10 -9.60 1.67
N GLN A 259 -12.38 -9.58 2.97
CA GLN A 259 -13.51 -10.24 3.61
C GLN A 259 -14.87 -9.72 3.10
N TRP A 260 -14.91 -8.53 2.50
CA TRP A 260 -16.10 -7.96 1.86
C TRP A 260 -16.11 -8.16 0.34
N GLY A 261 -15.21 -9.01 -0.17
CA GLY A 261 -15.14 -9.36 -1.58
C GLY A 261 -14.40 -8.32 -2.43
N PHE A 262 -13.42 -7.62 -1.88
CA PHE A 262 -12.60 -6.68 -2.63
C PHE A 262 -11.18 -7.21 -2.90
N VAL A 263 -10.67 -6.92 -4.08
CA VAL A 263 -9.30 -7.23 -4.54
C VAL A 263 -8.76 -6.06 -5.36
N ARG A 264 -7.67 -6.28 -6.08
CA ARG A 264 -7.11 -5.39 -7.11
C ARG A 264 -7.04 -6.13 -8.44
N TYR A 265 -7.08 -5.40 -9.56
CA TYR A 265 -6.73 -5.99 -10.85
C TYR A 265 -5.23 -6.27 -10.92
N GLY A 266 -4.86 -7.33 -11.64
CA GLY A 266 -3.47 -7.63 -11.98
C GLY A 266 -2.71 -8.36 -10.88
N THR A 267 -1.42 -8.03 -10.72
CA THR A 267 -0.50 -8.75 -9.83
C THR A 267 -0.01 -7.86 -8.69
N ASP A 268 -0.12 -8.36 -7.46
CA ASP A 268 0.47 -7.73 -6.28
C ASP A 268 1.95 -8.15 -6.13
N HIS A 269 2.82 -7.15 -5.99
CA HIS A 269 4.26 -7.23 -5.82
C HIS A 269 4.59 -6.67 -4.43
N TYR A 270 4.82 -7.55 -3.46
CA TYR A 270 5.14 -7.12 -2.11
C TYR A 270 6.61 -6.69 -2.02
N TYR A 271 6.86 -5.59 -1.31
CA TYR A 271 8.21 -5.22 -0.90
C TYR A 271 8.76 -6.25 0.09
N SER A 272 10.09 -6.41 0.11
CA SER A 272 10.78 -7.30 1.05
C SER A 272 10.51 -6.85 2.50
N ASP A 273 10.16 -7.82 3.34
CA ASP A 273 9.96 -7.72 4.78
C ASP A 273 10.54 -8.99 5.44
N ARG A 274 10.85 -8.95 6.73
CA ARG A 274 11.40 -10.09 7.49
C ARG A 274 10.53 -11.33 7.44
N ILE A 275 9.21 -11.16 7.31
CA ILE A 275 8.26 -12.27 7.25
C ILE A 275 8.22 -12.92 5.87
N ASN A 276 8.46 -12.16 4.80
CA ASN A 276 8.29 -12.64 3.42
C ASN A 276 9.62 -12.81 2.65
N ASP A 277 10.73 -12.30 3.17
CA ASP A 277 12.05 -12.37 2.54
C ASP A 277 13.19 -12.70 3.51
N ILE A 278 13.85 -13.85 3.27
CA ILE A 278 14.98 -14.32 4.09
C ILE A 278 16.24 -13.42 4.00
N TYR A 279 16.30 -12.49 3.04
CA TYR A 279 17.46 -11.64 2.79
C TYR A 279 17.40 -10.25 3.46
N PHE A 280 16.30 -9.91 4.16
CA PHE A 280 15.99 -8.56 4.68
C PHE A 280 16.96 -7.99 5.76
N ASP A 281 17.41 -8.79 6.74
CA ASP A 281 17.80 -8.28 8.07
C ASP A 281 18.94 -7.22 8.09
N THR A 282 20.11 -7.48 7.52
CA THR A 282 21.30 -6.68 7.87
C THR A 282 21.84 -5.78 6.78
N THR A 283 21.62 -6.11 5.51
CA THR A 283 22.10 -5.28 4.40
C THR A 283 20.95 -4.49 3.78
N GLU A 284 19.81 -5.14 3.55
CA GLU A 284 18.65 -4.52 2.90
C GLU A 284 18.00 -3.48 3.82
N ARG A 285 17.76 -3.85 5.08
CA ARG A 285 17.28 -2.92 6.12
C ARG A 285 18.11 -1.64 6.23
N GLU A 286 19.44 -1.76 6.36
CA GLU A 286 20.33 -0.59 6.49
C GLU A 286 20.32 0.28 5.23
N LYS A 287 20.15 -0.33 4.05
CA LYS A 287 19.99 0.41 2.79
C LYS A 287 18.67 1.17 2.77
N ILE A 288 17.56 0.55 3.18
CA ILE A 288 16.24 1.23 3.31
C ILE A 288 16.37 2.42 4.24
N LEU A 289 16.93 2.23 5.45
CA LEU A 289 17.13 3.31 6.41
C LEU A 289 17.97 4.46 5.83
N SER A 290 19.06 4.13 5.13
CA SER A 290 19.93 5.14 4.52
C SER A 290 19.20 5.98 3.45
N LEU A 291 18.38 5.33 2.62
CA LEU A 291 17.61 5.97 1.55
C LEU A 291 16.44 6.79 2.11
N TYR A 292 15.77 6.27 3.14
CA TYR A 292 14.66 6.94 3.82
C TYR A 292 15.14 8.23 4.50
N HIS A 293 16.27 8.18 5.20
CA HIS A 293 16.85 9.38 5.82
C HIS A 293 17.42 10.37 4.82
N PHE A 294 18.00 9.90 3.70
CA PHE A 294 18.43 10.77 2.60
C PHE A 294 17.25 11.56 2.03
N THR A 295 16.13 10.86 1.88
CA THR A 295 14.88 11.38 1.34
C THR A 295 14.27 12.45 2.26
N TYR A 296 14.15 12.19 3.57
CA TYR A 296 13.40 13.08 4.48
C TYR A 296 14.23 14.24 5.05
N GLY A 297 15.56 14.14 5.04
CA GLY A 297 16.43 15.03 5.83
C GLY A 297 16.35 14.70 7.33
N ALA A 298 17.38 15.03 8.10
CA ALA A 298 17.57 14.54 9.49
C ALA A 298 16.65 15.19 10.56
N ASP A 299 15.34 15.23 10.37
CA ASP A 299 14.37 15.76 11.34
C ASP A 299 13.79 14.67 12.26
N LYS A 300 13.70 14.97 13.57
CA LYS A 300 13.38 14.00 14.65
C LYS A 300 11.94 13.43 14.65
N PHE A 301 10.99 14.05 13.95
CA PHE A 301 9.60 13.58 13.92
C PHE A 301 9.34 12.46 12.89
N HIS A 302 10.36 12.06 12.12
CA HIS A 302 10.26 11.11 11.01
C HIS A 302 11.36 10.06 11.10
N SER A 303 11.49 9.46 12.29
CA SER A 303 12.29 8.26 12.46
C SER A 303 11.55 7.08 11.85
N TYR A 304 12.27 6.19 11.16
CA TYR A 304 11.73 4.92 10.75
C TYR A 304 11.41 4.08 12.00
N THR A 305 10.14 3.78 12.26
CA THR A 305 9.68 3.01 13.44
C THR A 305 8.88 1.76 13.07
N VAL A 306 8.90 1.33 11.80
CA VAL A 306 8.17 0.13 11.35
C VAL A 306 8.67 -1.11 12.12
N ASP A 307 9.96 -1.19 12.45
CA ASP A 307 10.51 -2.35 13.18
C ASP A 307 10.36 -2.24 14.71
N ASP A 308 9.93 -1.09 15.24
CA ASP A 308 9.90 -0.81 16.69
C ASP A 308 8.58 -1.25 17.35
N TRP A 309 7.77 -2.03 16.64
CA TRP A 309 6.46 -2.49 17.09
C TRP A 309 6.53 -3.31 18.38
N LYS A 310 5.49 -3.24 19.21
CA LYS A 310 5.38 -4.04 20.44
C LYS A 310 4.08 -4.81 20.48
N PHE A 311 4.20 -6.12 20.69
CA PHE A 311 3.06 -7.00 20.97
C PHE A 311 2.82 -7.09 22.47
N PHE A 312 1.56 -7.18 22.86
CA PHE A 312 1.15 -7.25 24.27
C PHE A 312 0.25 -8.47 24.48
N ASP A 313 0.44 -9.16 25.61
CA ASP A 313 -0.54 -10.09 26.13
C ASP A 313 -1.59 -9.34 26.95
N VAL A 314 -2.81 -9.84 26.89
CA VAL A 314 -3.94 -9.31 27.66
C VAL A 314 -4.24 -10.28 28.79
N GLY A 315 -4.04 -9.83 30.03
CA GLY A 315 -4.39 -10.61 31.22
C GLY A 315 -5.90 -10.73 31.43
N GLU A 316 -6.32 -11.53 32.42
CA GLU A 316 -7.74 -11.82 32.71
C GLU A 316 -8.59 -10.57 33.05
N SER A 317 -7.96 -9.45 33.45
CA SER A 317 -8.61 -8.16 33.71
C SER A 317 -8.04 -7.05 32.82
N LEU A 318 -8.77 -6.73 31.76
CA LEU A 318 -8.50 -5.57 30.88
C LEU A 318 -8.49 -4.22 31.61
N ALA A 319 -9.04 -4.17 32.82
CA ALA A 319 -9.29 -2.93 33.54
C ALA A 319 -8.08 -2.39 34.33
N THR A 320 -7.01 -3.18 34.53
CA THR A 320 -5.98 -2.79 35.51
C THR A 320 -4.53 -2.99 35.10
N GLU A 321 -4.14 -3.98 34.30
CA GLU A 321 -2.71 -4.23 34.04
C GLU A 321 -2.47 -4.76 32.62
N TYR A 322 -1.66 -4.01 31.84
CA TYR A 322 -0.95 -4.60 30.71
C TYR A 322 -0.03 -5.68 31.28
N GLU A 323 -0.04 -6.88 30.70
CA GLU A 323 1.10 -7.74 30.91
C GLU A 323 2.32 -7.15 30.18
N LEU A 324 3.51 -7.55 30.61
CA LEU A 324 4.74 -7.14 29.94
C LEU A 324 4.63 -7.44 28.44
N PRO A 325 5.30 -6.65 27.57
CA PRO A 325 5.30 -6.93 26.13
C PRO A 325 5.58 -8.41 25.88
N ARG A 326 4.82 -9.03 24.96
CA ARG A 326 5.11 -10.39 24.50
C ARG A 326 6.58 -10.46 24.16
N LYS A 327 7.24 -11.57 24.53
CA LYS A 327 8.61 -11.80 24.09
C LYS A 327 8.56 -11.98 22.57
N SER A 328 9.00 -10.96 21.84
CA SER A 328 9.07 -10.95 20.39
C SER A 328 10.50 -10.67 19.94
N ILE A 329 10.85 -11.21 18.78
CA ILE A 329 12.03 -10.83 18.02
C ILE A 329 11.54 -10.32 16.68
N HIS A 330 12.03 -9.14 16.29
CA HIS A 330 11.69 -8.48 15.03
C HIS A 330 10.19 -8.48 14.72
N PRO A 331 9.36 -7.87 15.60
CA PRO A 331 7.92 -7.85 15.43
C PRO A 331 7.51 -7.15 14.12
N SER A 332 6.53 -7.72 13.42
CA SER A 332 6.03 -7.17 12.14
C SER A 332 4.73 -6.41 12.34
N VAL A 333 4.71 -5.14 11.92
CA VAL A 333 3.51 -4.31 11.87
C VAL A 333 2.50 -4.91 10.90
N GLY A 334 2.97 -5.45 9.77
CA GLY A 334 2.16 -6.10 8.76
C GLY A 334 1.22 -7.16 9.33
N ARG A 335 1.76 -8.07 10.14
CA ARG A 335 0.94 -9.11 10.79
C ARG A 335 -0.19 -8.51 11.65
N PHE A 336 0.11 -7.43 12.37
CA PHE A 336 -0.90 -6.74 13.16
C PHE A 336 -1.97 -6.07 12.29
N VAL A 337 -1.59 -5.30 11.26
CA VAL A 337 -2.55 -4.55 10.44
C VAL A 337 -3.46 -5.47 9.65
N HIS A 338 -2.95 -6.58 9.14
CA HIS A 338 -3.77 -7.62 8.51
C HIS A 338 -4.80 -8.19 9.50
N THR A 339 -4.37 -8.54 10.72
CA THR A 339 -5.27 -9.03 11.77
C THR A 339 -6.31 -7.97 12.17
N LEU A 340 -5.90 -6.70 12.28
CA LEU A 340 -6.77 -5.58 12.63
C LEU A 340 -7.89 -5.40 11.61
N ILE A 341 -7.55 -5.36 10.33
CA ILE A 341 -8.51 -5.10 9.26
C ILE A 341 -9.49 -6.27 9.10
N ASP A 342 -8.99 -7.51 9.11
CA ASP A 342 -9.85 -8.71 9.11
C ASP A 342 -10.84 -8.69 10.28
N ASN A 343 -10.36 -8.30 11.46
CA ASN A 343 -11.17 -8.28 12.67
C ASN A 343 -12.22 -7.14 12.67
N ILE A 344 -11.86 -5.95 12.17
CA ILE A 344 -12.83 -4.86 11.94
C ILE A 344 -13.88 -5.29 10.91
N ALA A 345 -13.46 -5.95 9.83
CA ALA A 345 -14.35 -6.38 8.77
C ALA A 345 -15.36 -7.44 9.23
N LEU A 346 -14.90 -8.45 10.00
CA LEU A 346 -15.71 -9.61 10.40
C LEU A 346 -16.52 -9.41 11.68
N TYR A 347 -16.00 -8.62 12.63
CA TYR A 347 -16.61 -8.48 13.96
C TYR A 347 -16.98 -7.03 14.31
N GLY A 348 -16.37 -6.06 13.64
CA GLY A 348 -16.76 -4.65 13.77
C GLY A 348 -18.01 -4.38 12.94
N PHE A 349 -17.83 -4.20 11.63
CA PHE A 349 -18.94 -3.86 10.73
C PHE A 349 -19.61 -5.08 10.08
N ILE A 350 -19.17 -6.30 10.43
CA ILE A 350 -19.77 -7.60 10.10
C ILE A 350 -19.65 -7.96 8.60
N ASP A 351 -20.20 -7.14 7.73
CA ASP A 351 -20.23 -7.33 6.29
C ASP A 351 -20.37 -5.99 5.52
N ARG A 352 -20.29 -6.07 4.19
CA ARG A 352 -20.40 -4.92 3.30
C ARG A 352 -21.77 -4.25 3.37
N ASP A 353 -22.84 -5.04 3.48
CA ASP A 353 -24.22 -4.55 3.45
C ASP A 353 -24.48 -3.71 4.70
N THR A 354 -24.11 -4.23 5.87
CA THR A 354 -24.16 -3.52 7.16
C THR A 354 -23.31 -2.25 7.12
N TYR A 355 -22.09 -2.32 6.59
CA TYR A 355 -21.26 -1.14 6.42
C TYR A 355 -21.93 -0.09 5.53
N TYR A 356 -22.51 -0.50 4.41
CA TYR A 356 -23.15 0.41 3.45
C TYR A 356 -24.41 1.07 4.03
N GLU A 357 -25.28 0.28 4.64
CA GLU A 357 -26.58 0.74 5.17
C GLU A 357 -26.41 1.63 6.41
N ASP A 358 -25.54 1.23 7.33
CA ASP A 358 -25.50 1.84 8.68
C ASP A 358 -24.28 2.75 8.88
N VAL A 359 -23.11 2.40 8.32
CA VAL A 359 -21.82 3.02 8.73
C VAL A 359 -21.32 4.06 7.72
N GLN A 360 -21.46 3.78 6.43
CA GLN A 360 -20.77 4.50 5.36
C GLN A 360 -21.05 6.01 5.37
N SER A 361 -22.32 6.41 5.50
CA SER A 361 -22.69 7.82 5.44
C SER A 361 -22.10 8.62 6.59
N GLY A 362 -22.25 8.11 7.82
CA GLY A 362 -21.68 8.72 9.02
C GLY A 362 -20.17 8.83 8.94
N LEU A 363 -19.50 7.71 8.62
CA LEU A 363 -18.04 7.66 8.54
C LEU A 363 -17.51 8.62 7.47
N ARG A 364 -18.17 8.71 6.31
CA ARG A 364 -17.81 9.71 5.28
C ARG A 364 -17.92 11.13 5.82
N GLU A 365 -18.97 11.48 6.56
CA GLU A 365 -19.12 12.81 7.16
C GLU A 365 -18.02 13.10 8.20
N LEU A 366 -17.68 12.11 9.03
CA LEU A 366 -16.61 12.22 10.03
C LEU A 366 -15.26 12.48 9.37
N ILE A 367 -14.90 11.68 8.36
CA ILE A 367 -13.65 11.85 7.62
C ILE A 367 -13.62 13.19 6.87
N ALA A 368 -14.71 13.58 6.20
CA ALA A 368 -14.81 14.88 5.55
C ALA A 368 -14.60 16.04 6.54
N THR A 369 -15.13 15.91 7.76
CA THR A 369 -14.94 16.90 8.83
C THR A 369 -13.48 16.98 9.27
N VAL A 370 -12.80 15.84 9.50
CA VAL A 370 -11.36 15.80 9.84
C VAL A 370 -10.51 16.52 8.79
N TYR A 371 -10.83 16.34 7.51
CA TYR A 371 -10.10 16.97 6.40
C TYR A 371 -10.57 18.39 6.06
N GLY A 372 -11.47 18.98 6.85
CA GLY A 372 -11.90 20.37 6.70
C GLY A 372 -12.81 20.64 5.50
N ALA A 373 -13.62 19.64 5.12
CA ALA A 373 -14.72 19.77 4.16
C ALA A 373 -16.05 20.17 4.82
N ASN A 374 -16.17 20.05 6.14
CA ASN A 374 -17.32 20.55 6.88
C ASN A 374 -17.21 22.08 7.05
N PRO A 375 -18.14 22.89 6.49
CA PRO A 375 -18.04 24.35 6.56
C PRO A 375 -18.39 24.91 7.94
N LYS A 376 -18.97 24.10 8.83
CA LYS A 376 -19.41 24.52 10.16
C LYS A 376 -18.41 24.19 11.27
N ILE A 377 -17.52 23.24 11.02
CA ILE A 377 -16.49 22.79 11.98
C ILE A 377 -15.12 23.15 11.40
N GLU A 378 -14.31 23.87 12.18
CA GLU A 378 -12.96 24.25 11.73
C GLU A 378 -12.09 23.01 11.47
N LYS A 379 -11.22 23.12 10.46
CA LYS A 379 -10.22 22.08 10.16
C LYS A 379 -9.27 21.94 11.33
N ILE A 380 -8.98 20.70 11.71
CA ILE A 380 -8.08 20.38 12.82
C ILE A 380 -6.73 19.92 12.30
N ASP A 381 -5.69 20.23 13.07
CA ASP A 381 -4.38 19.61 12.91
C ASP A 381 -4.46 18.14 13.35
N THR A 382 -4.31 17.20 12.42
CA THR A 382 -4.37 15.76 12.70
C THR A 382 -3.34 15.32 13.75
N SER A 383 -2.24 16.06 13.94
CA SER A 383 -1.29 15.79 15.02
C SER A 383 -1.87 16.10 16.42
N ALA A 384 -2.72 17.12 16.53
CA ALA A 384 -3.43 17.44 17.78
C ALA A 384 -4.46 16.35 18.14
N ILE A 385 -5.08 15.71 17.14
CA ILE A 385 -5.99 14.57 17.37
C ILE A 385 -5.25 13.43 18.07
N ILE A 386 -4.01 13.13 17.66
CA ILE A 386 -3.19 12.09 18.30
C ILE A 386 -2.94 12.42 19.77
N ASP A 387 -2.54 13.66 20.07
CA ASP A 387 -2.27 14.04 21.46
C ASP A 387 -3.53 13.98 22.34
N ILE A 388 -4.71 14.28 21.78
CA ILE A 388 -6.01 14.15 22.48
C ILE A 388 -6.35 12.66 22.69
N ILE A 389 -6.27 11.83 21.65
CA ILE A 389 -6.57 10.39 21.73
C ILE A 389 -5.66 9.72 22.75
N PHE A 390 -4.38 10.09 22.81
CA PHE A 390 -3.40 9.51 23.73
C PHE A 390 -3.32 10.23 25.09
N GLU A 391 -4.28 11.09 25.42
CA GLU A 391 -4.42 11.58 26.79
C GLU A 391 -4.69 10.38 27.71
N TYR A 392 -3.80 10.21 28.71
CA TYR A 392 -3.71 8.97 29.50
C TYR A 392 -5.03 8.54 30.16
N SER A 393 -5.87 9.50 30.58
CA SER A 393 -7.18 9.26 31.16
C SER A 393 -8.19 8.71 30.16
N PHE A 394 -8.21 9.23 28.93
CA PHE A 394 -9.14 8.83 27.88
C PHE A 394 -8.85 7.40 27.39
N VAL A 395 -7.59 7.13 27.03
CA VAL A 395 -7.12 5.79 26.63
C VAL A 395 -7.51 4.74 27.67
N LYS A 396 -7.26 5.03 28.94
CA LYS A 396 -7.53 4.10 30.04
C LYS A 396 -9.02 3.79 30.21
N ASN A 397 -9.91 4.77 30.01
CA ASN A 397 -11.35 4.56 30.10
C ASN A 397 -11.85 3.70 28.93
N LEU A 398 -11.41 4.01 27.71
CA LEU A 398 -11.72 3.25 26.50
C LEU A 398 -11.39 1.76 26.66
N PHE A 399 -10.25 1.46 27.30
CA PHE A 399 -9.84 0.10 27.64
C PHE A 399 -10.78 -0.64 28.57
N ILE A 400 -11.21 0.03 29.65
CA ILE A 400 -12.12 -0.57 30.64
C ILE A 400 -13.46 -0.90 29.96
N GLU A 401 -13.95 -0.02 29.11
CA GLU A 401 -15.27 -0.11 28.50
C GLU A 401 -15.31 -1.18 27.40
N LEU A 402 -14.34 -1.17 26.49
CA LEU A 402 -14.22 -2.19 25.44
C LEU A 402 -13.89 -3.57 26.00
N GLY A 403 -13.27 -3.64 27.19
CA GLY A 403 -12.93 -4.90 27.84
C GLY A 403 -14.05 -5.58 28.63
N THR A 404 -15.14 -4.85 28.90
CA THR A 404 -16.24 -5.30 29.78
C THR A 404 -17.62 -5.30 29.12
N ASP A 405 -17.68 -5.30 27.79
CA ASP A 405 -18.93 -5.30 26.98
C ASP A 405 -19.81 -4.06 27.20
N LYS A 406 -19.16 -2.91 27.45
CA LYS A 406 -19.79 -1.61 27.69
C LYS A 406 -19.84 -0.75 26.42
N SER A 407 -20.46 -1.28 25.37
CA SER A 407 -20.55 -0.59 24.07
C SER A 407 -21.30 0.76 24.15
N VAL A 408 -22.26 0.89 25.07
CA VAL A 408 -23.02 2.13 25.28
C VAL A 408 -22.16 3.22 25.92
N GLU A 409 -21.36 2.85 26.93
CA GLU A 409 -20.40 3.76 27.55
C GLU A 409 -19.33 4.17 26.53
N PHE A 410 -18.81 3.23 25.72
CA PHE A 410 -17.88 3.54 24.64
C PHE A 410 -18.43 4.59 23.68
N ALA A 411 -19.68 4.43 23.22
CA ALA A 411 -20.29 5.41 22.32
C ALA A 411 -20.40 6.80 22.99
N THR A 412 -20.74 6.83 24.28
CA THR A 412 -20.80 8.09 25.06
C THR A 412 -19.42 8.75 25.19
N ASP A 413 -18.38 7.97 25.45
CA ASP A 413 -17.00 8.47 25.54
C ASP A 413 -16.49 8.97 24.19
N MET A 414 -16.89 8.34 23.08
CA MET A 414 -16.60 8.85 21.73
C MET A 414 -17.27 10.19 21.46
N GLN A 415 -18.48 10.45 21.99
CA GLN A 415 -19.09 11.78 21.94
C GLN A 415 -18.22 12.82 22.63
N LEU A 416 -17.71 12.51 23.83
CA LEU A 416 -16.84 13.40 24.59
C LEU A 416 -15.52 13.65 23.85
N LEU A 417 -14.95 12.62 23.22
CA LEU A 417 -13.75 12.75 22.40
C LEU A 417 -14.00 13.69 21.20
N LEU A 418 -15.11 13.51 20.48
CA LEU A 418 -15.47 14.39 19.38
C LEU A 418 -15.66 15.84 19.87
N LEU A 419 -16.24 16.05 21.04
CA LEU A 419 -16.36 17.38 21.65
C LEU A 419 -15.00 17.96 22.06
N GLN A 420 -14.05 17.15 22.51
CA GLN A 420 -12.69 17.61 22.80
C GLN A 420 -11.92 17.96 21.54
N ILE A 421 -12.10 17.17 20.47
CA ILE A 421 -11.47 17.38 19.18
C ILE A 421 -12.07 18.63 18.51
N PHE A 422 -13.39 18.68 18.34
CA PHE A 422 -14.09 19.67 17.49
C PHE A 422 -14.84 20.78 18.26
N GLY A 423 -15.07 20.65 19.57
CA GLY A 423 -15.94 21.52 20.37
C GLY A 423 -15.26 22.80 20.89
N ALA A 424 -14.70 23.61 19.99
CA ALA A 424 -13.98 24.83 20.35
C ALA A 424 -14.85 25.94 20.97
N ASN A 425 -16.15 26.01 20.66
CA ASN A 425 -17.09 26.98 21.24
C ASN A 425 -18.55 26.49 21.23
N LYS A 426 -19.47 27.28 21.81
CA LYS A 426 -20.89 26.92 21.91
C LYS A 426 -21.60 26.81 20.54
N GLU A 427 -21.16 27.56 19.54
CA GLU A 427 -21.78 27.55 18.21
C GLU A 427 -21.48 26.25 17.46
N THR A 428 -20.30 25.65 17.66
CA THR A 428 -19.95 24.35 17.06
C THR A 428 -20.47 23.14 17.84
N PHE A 429 -20.96 23.32 19.08
CA PHE A 429 -21.42 22.21 19.91
C PHE A 429 -22.57 21.42 19.27
N GLU A 430 -23.57 22.12 18.71
CA GLU A 430 -24.71 21.48 18.05
C GLU A 430 -24.25 20.70 16.82
N ASP A 431 -23.34 21.24 16.03
CA ASP A 431 -22.80 20.56 14.84
C ASP A 431 -21.94 19.34 15.20
N VAL A 432 -21.20 19.38 16.32
CA VAL A 432 -20.47 18.20 16.81
C VAL A 432 -21.41 17.15 17.38
N GLN A 433 -22.52 17.57 18.00
CA GLN A 433 -23.56 16.64 18.45
C GLN A 433 -24.25 15.95 17.26
N ASP A 434 -24.57 16.69 16.21
CA ASP A 434 -25.11 16.12 14.97
C ASP A 434 -24.10 15.15 14.33
N LEU A 435 -22.82 15.53 14.27
CA LEU A 435 -21.74 14.66 13.77
C LEU A 435 -21.67 13.34 14.55
N TYR A 436 -21.77 13.40 15.88
CA TYR A 436 -21.83 12.21 16.73
C TYR A 436 -23.07 11.36 16.44
N ILE A 437 -24.26 11.98 16.36
CA ILE A 437 -25.53 11.29 16.10
C ILE A 437 -25.48 10.56 14.75
N ASN A 438 -24.96 11.21 13.72
CA ASN A 438 -24.81 10.63 12.38
C ASN A 438 -23.78 9.49 12.32
N ASN A 439 -22.97 9.33 13.37
CA ASN A 439 -21.94 8.29 13.49
C ASN A 439 -22.23 7.26 14.60
N LEU A 440 -23.46 7.23 15.14
CA LEU A 440 -23.83 6.30 16.22
C LEU A 440 -23.59 4.85 15.83
N ASP A 441 -23.95 4.45 14.61
CA ASP A 441 -23.77 3.09 14.14
C ASP A 441 -22.28 2.73 14.02
N PHE A 442 -21.45 3.63 13.50
CA PHE A 442 -19.99 3.45 13.49
C PHE A 442 -19.46 3.17 14.91
N PHE A 443 -19.88 3.97 15.91
CA PHE A 443 -19.46 3.79 17.30
C PHE A 443 -20.10 2.59 17.99
N ALA A 444 -21.24 2.09 17.50
CA ALA A 444 -21.89 0.89 18.04
C ALA A 444 -21.27 -0.40 17.50
N TYR A 445 -20.89 -0.42 16.22
CA TYR A 445 -20.33 -1.59 15.54
C TYR A 445 -18.84 -1.78 15.83
N LEU A 446 -18.03 -0.72 15.78
CA LEU A 446 -16.58 -0.81 15.96
C LEU A 446 -16.15 -1.57 17.25
N PRO A 447 -16.80 -1.39 18.42
CA PRO A 447 -16.51 -2.17 19.63
C PRO A 447 -16.56 -3.68 19.45
N GLY A 448 -17.41 -4.20 18.57
CA GLY A 448 -17.52 -5.64 18.30
C GLY A 448 -16.18 -6.26 17.90
N SER A 449 -15.36 -5.51 17.17
CA SER A 449 -14.00 -5.91 16.81
C SER A 449 -13.11 -6.09 18.05
N PHE A 450 -13.12 -5.14 18.99
CA PHE A 450 -12.28 -5.19 20.19
C PHE A 450 -12.78 -6.19 21.24
N VAL A 451 -14.09 -6.44 21.29
CA VAL A 451 -14.67 -7.49 22.13
C VAL A 451 -14.25 -8.88 21.62
N ALA A 452 -14.27 -9.08 20.29
CA ALA A 452 -13.84 -10.33 19.67
C ALA A 452 -12.33 -10.59 19.83
N ARG A 453 -11.51 -9.54 19.73
CA ARG A 453 -10.04 -9.61 19.84
C ARG A 453 -9.49 -8.49 20.70
N LYS A 454 -9.52 -8.75 22.01
CA LYS A 454 -9.08 -7.81 23.07
C LYS A 454 -7.62 -7.41 22.98
N ASP A 455 -6.77 -8.26 22.41
CA ASP A 455 -5.34 -8.01 22.21
C ASP A 455 -5.06 -6.94 21.15
N ILE A 456 -5.96 -6.75 20.18
CA ILE A 456 -5.79 -5.74 19.13
C ILE A 456 -5.83 -4.32 19.72
N LEU A 457 -6.78 -4.07 20.62
CA LEU A 457 -6.93 -2.78 21.29
C LEU A 457 -5.68 -2.42 22.12
N ALA A 458 -5.13 -3.41 22.84
CA ALA A 458 -3.90 -3.23 23.63
C ALA A 458 -2.71 -2.76 22.79
N GLN A 459 -2.62 -3.25 21.55
CA GLN A 459 -1.56 -2.89 20.63
C GLN A 459 -1.77 -1.51 19.99
N LEU A 460 -3.02 -1.15 19.64
CA LEU A 460 -3.35 0.18 19.06
C LEU A 460 -3.08 1.34 20.02
N LEU A 461 -3.41 1.14 21.30
CA LEU A 461 -3.35 2.20 22.29
C LEU A 461 -1.95 2.36 22.92
N TYR A 462 -0.96 1.62 22.43
CA TYR A 462 0.45 1.92 22.68
C TYR A 462 0.94 3.00 21.71
N ARG A 463 1.28 4.19 22.23
CA ARG A 463 1.59 5.39 21.42
C ARG A 463 2.62 5.15 20.31
N ASP A 464 3.72 4.43 20.59
CA ASP A 464 4.76 4.20 19.58
C ASP A 464 4.29 3.25 18.46
N ASN A 465 3.38 2.30 18.77
CA ASN A 465 2.77 1.44 17.76
C ASN A 465 1.91 2.26 16.80
N ALA A 466 1.06 3.15 17.32
CA ALA A 466 0.21 4.00 16.48
C ALA A 466 1.02 4.89 15.53
N MET A 467 2.21 5.35 15.94
CA MET A 467 3.12 6.06 15.03
C MET A 467 3.64 5.17 13.89
N GLY A 468 3.96 3.91 14.17
CA GLY A 468 4.40 2.93 13.17
C GLY A 468 3.39 2.70 12.04
N LEU A 469 2.09 2.71 12.35
CA LEU A 469 1.01 2.56 11.36
C LEU A 469 1.04 3.65 10.28
N MET A 470 1.34 4.89 10.67
CA MET A 470 1.35 6.03 9.73
C MET A 470 2.63 6.09 8.89
N ILE A 471 3.74 5.56 9.40
CA ILE A 471 5.03 5.59 8.72
C ILE A 471 5.06 4.58 7.56
N ALA A 472 4.34 3.46 7.69
CA ALA A 472 4.31 2.43 6.65
C ALA A 472 3.72 2.91 5.31
N HIS A 473 2.79 3.88 5.33
CA HIS A 473 2.17 4.47 4.14
C HIS A 473 2.86 5.75 3.64
N GLN A 474 4.11 6.00 4.05
CA GLN A 474 4.83 7.18 3.60
C GLN A 474 5.44 6.95 2.21
N PRO A 475 5.22 7.87 1.24
CA PRO A 475 5.74 7.73 -0.11
C PRO A 475 7.28 7.67 -0.16
N GLU A 476 7.94 8.26 0.83
CA GLU A 476 9.37 8.18 1.06
C GLU A 476 9.87 6.76 1.36
N LEU A 477 9.10 6.02 2.17
CA LEU A 477 9.41 4.64 2.50
C LEU A 477 9.17 3.75 1.29
N SER A 478 8.04 3.92 0.59
CA SER A 478 7.76 3.24 -0.69
C SER A 478 8.88 3.48 -1.70
N TYR A 479 9.33 4.73 -1.87
CA TYR A 479 10.46 5.04 -2.76
C TYR A 479 11.76 4.32 -2.32
N SER A 480 12.04 4.30 -1.03
CA SER A 480 13.25 3.66 -0.48
C SER A 480 13.24 2.15 -0.68
N LEU A 481 12.08 1.50 -0.49
CA LEU A 481 11.87 0.08 -0.77
C LEU A 481 11.98 -0.21 -2.27
N LEU A 482 11.44 0.66 -3.12
CA LEU A 482 11.54 0.49 -4.57
C LEU A 482 12.99 0.62 -5.07
N CYS A 483 13.76 1.54 -4.50
CA CYS A 483 15.19 1.68 -4.79
C CYS A 483 15.98 0.43 -4.42
N THR A 484 15.59 -0.33 -3.39
CA THR A 484 16.28 -1.58 -3.10
C THR A 484 16.04 -2.64 -4.16
N CYS A 485 14.95 -2.57 -4.92
CA CYS A 485 14.69 -3.46 -6.04
C CYS A 485 15.35 -3.02 -7.37
N ASP A 486 16.02 -1.87 -7.42
CA ASP A 486 16.60 -1.32 -8.65
C ASP A 486 18.12 -1.52 -8.70
N SER A 487 18.60 -2.12 -9.80
CA SER A 487 20.01 -2.45 -9.98
C SER A 487 20.93 -1.22 -10.05
N ARG A 488 20.41 -0.03 -10.34
CA ARG A 488 21.17 1.22 -10.35
C ARG A 488 21.58 1.68 -8.95
N PHE A 489 20.83 1.25 -7.93
CA PHE A 489 21.13 1.56 -6.54
C PHE A 489 21.93 0.44 -5.87
N LEU A 490 21.52 -0.82 -6.06
CA LEU A 490 22.10 -1.96 -5.33
C LEU A 490 22.90 -2.96 -6.18
N GLY A 491 22.98 -2.77 -7.49
CA GLY A 491 23.65 -3.69 -8.40
C GLY A 491 23.01 -5.08 -8.40
N GLU A 492 23.85 -6.12 -8.34
CA GLU A 492 23.39 -7.51 -8.26
C GLU A 492 22.76 -7.87 -6.90
N ASN A 493 22.93 -7.03 -5.88
CA ASN A 493 22.37 -7.23 -4.54
C ASN A 493 21.01 -6.53 -4.37
N LYS A 494 20.24 -6.40 -5.46
CA LYS A 494 18.90 -5.84 -5.42
C LYS A 494 17.91 -6.81 -4.76
N CYS A 495 16.97 -6.25 -4.01
CA CYS A 495 15.81 -6.97 -3.50
C CYS A 495 14.95 -7.45 -4.68
N LYS A 496 14.08 -8.42 -4.41
CA LYS A 496 13.11 -8.93 -5.38
C LYS A 496 11.71 -8.79 -4.80
N PHE A 497 10.77 -8.40 -5.64
CA PHE A 497 9.36 -8.50 -5.27
C PHE A 497 8.97 -9.96 -5.02
N ASN A 498 8.02 -10.14 -4.11
CA ASN A 498 7.44 -11.43 -3.78
C ASN A 498 5.91 -11.36 -3.72
N ASP A 499 5.26 -12.51 -3.52
CA ASP A 499 3.79 -12.61 -3.45
C ASP A 499 3.23 -12.32 -2.04
N GLY A 500 4.10 -11.90 -1.11
CA GLY A 500 3.77 -11.60 0.28
C GLY A 500 3.48 -12.83 1.14
N THR A 501 3.54 -14.04 0.57
CA THR A 501 3.17 -15.27 1.29
C THR A 501 4.33 -15.78 2.15
N TYR A 502 4.00 -16.39 3.28
CA TYR A 502 4.96 -16.90 4.25
C TYR A 502 4.42 -18.14 4.97
N TYR A 503 5.26 -18.79 5.78
CA TYR A 503 4.82 -19.85 6.69
C TYR A 503 4.90 -19.40 8.16
N ILE A 504 4.02 -19.93 9.00
CA ILE A 504 4.15 -19.87 10.46
C ILE A 504 4.52 -21.26 10.95
N LEU A 505 5.69 -21.38 11.56
CA LEU A 505 6.12 -22.58 12.27
C LEU A 505 5.76 -22.42 13.75
N HIS A 506 4.65 -23.06 14.12
CA HIS A 506 4.16 -23.11 15.49
C HIS A 506 4.77 -24.29 16.23
N ILE A 507 5.29 -24.03 17.42
CA ILE A 507 5.97 -25.02 18.27
C ILE A 507 5.36 -24.96 19.67
N GLN A 508 4.80 -26.07 20.13
CA GLN A 508 4.22 -26.15 21.47
C GLN A 508 5.33 -26.28 22.53
N LYS A 509 5.44 -25.26 23.38
CA LYS A 509 6.28 -25.23 24.60
C LYS A 509 7.69 -25.82 24.39
N PRO A 510 8.49 -25.30 23.44
CA PRO A 510 9.81 -25.85 23.15
C PRO A 510 10.72 -25.78 24.38
N THR A 511 11.53 -26.83 24.61
CA THR A 511 12.63 -26.77 25.59
C THR A 511 13.95 -26.39 24.94
N SER A 512 14.19 -26.88 23.72
CA SER A 512 15.24 -26.41 22.82
C SER A 512 14.84 -26.59 21.37
N PHE A 513 15.17 -25.61 20.53
CA PHE A 513 14.89 -25.65 19.11
C PHE A 513 15.95 -24.87 18.34
N SER A 514 16.49 -25.43 17.25
CA SER A 514 17.38 -24.71 16.35
C SER A 514 16.89 -24.85 14.93
N LEU A 515 16.72 -23.72 14.25
CA LEU A 515 16.32 -23.64 12.86
C LEU A 515 17.50 -23.21 12.00
N PHE A 516 17.76 -23.99 10.96
CA PHE A 516 18.83 -23.78 10.01
C PHE A 516 18.25 -23.43 8.64
N GLU A 517 18.81 -22.41 7.99
CA GLU A 517 18.49 -22.07 6.61
C GLU A 517 19.58 -22.62 5.70
N ASN A 518 19.16 -23.53 4.82
CA ASN A 518 20.02 -24.39 4.03
C ASN A 518 20.79 -23.63 2.94
N ASN A 519 20.18 -22.61 2.34
CA ASN A 519 20.79 -21.87 1.23
C ASN A 519 21.90 -20.94 1.72
N LEU A 520 21.73 -20.39 2.91
CA LEU A 520 22.64 -19.49 3.60
C LEU A 520 23.62 -20.24 4.50
N ASN A 521 23.41 -21.55 4.69
CA ASN A 521 24.22 -22.44 5.50
C ASN A 521 24.45 -21.88 6.92
N LYS A 522 23.38 -21.39 7.57
CA LYS A 522 23.45 -20.75 8.89
C LYS A 522 22.24 -21.09 9.76
N VAL A 523 22.47 -21.11 11.07
CA VAL A 523 21.39 -21.11 12.05
C VAL A 523 20.73 -19.73 12.03
N VAL A 524 19.42 -19.70 11.81
CA VAL A 524 18.63 -18.47 11.64
C VAL A 524 17.73 -18.17 12.83
N PHE A 525 17.43 -19.19 13.63
CA PHE A 525 16.68 -19.05 14.88
C PHE A 525 17.12 -20.12 15.88
N GLU A 526 17.24 -19.74 17.16
CA GLU A 526 17.43 -20.67 18.27
C GLU A 526 16.49 -20.34 19.42
N TYR A 527 15.95 -21.38 20.05
CA TYR A 527 15.27 -21.32 21.33
C TYR A 527 16.07 -22.17 22.32
N LYS A 528 16.56 -21.54 23.39
CA LYS A 528 17.28 -22.23 24.47
C LYS A 528 17.16 -21.45 25.76
N ASP A 529 17.07 -22.16 26.88
CA ASP A 529 17.02 -21.55 28.23
C ASP A 529 15.93 -20.45 28.33
N SER A 530 14.75 -20.73 27.76
CA SER A 530 13.60 -19.81 27.67
C SER A 530 13.87 -18.46 26.98
N THR A 531 14.88 -18.45 26.12
CA THR A 531 15.32 -17.30 25.33
C THR A 531 15.21 -17.64 23.85
N MET A 532 14.60 -16.74 23.09
CA MET A 532 14.63 -16.76 21.63
C MET A 532 15.85 -15.96 21.15
N ILE A 533 16.50 -16.42 20.10
CA ILE A 533 17.62 -15.74 19.45
C ILE A 533 17.40 -15.83 17.95
N SER A 534 17.38 -14.68 17.28
CA SER A 534 17.28 -14.62 15.81
C SER A 534 17.96 -13.36 15.30
N ASN A 535 18.66 -13.52 14.18
CA ASN A 535 19.30 -12.45 13.43
C ASN A 535 18.67 -12.29 12.04
N ILE A 536 17.47 -12.84 11.82
CA ILE A 536 16.75 -12.69 10.54
C ILE A 536 15.24 -12.77 10.75
N LEU A 537 14.81 -13.89 11.32
CA LEU A 537 13.41 -14.27 11.38
C LEU A 537 12.69 -13.53 12.49
N SER A 538 11.46 -13.14 12.20
CA SER A 538 10.50 -12.75 13.22
C SER A 538 10.06 -13.97 14.02
N ALA A 539 9.87 -13.79 15.33
CA ALA A 539 9.38 -14.84 16.20
C ALA A 539 8.68 -14.28 17.44
N GLU A 540 7.73 -15.02 17.97
CA GLU A 540 6.94 -14.62 19.14
C GLU A 540 6.73 -15.80 20.09
N GLN A 541 6.84 -15.52 21.38
CA GLN A 541 6.49 -16.47 22.43
C GLN A 541 5.22 -15.99 23.15
N TYR A 542 4.26 -16.89 23.28
CA TYR A 542 2.98 -16.66 23.94
C TYR A 542 3.06 -16.98 25.44
N ALA A 543 2.09 -16.48 26.21
CA ALA A 543 2.00 -16.70 27.65
C ALA A 543 1.94 -18.19 28.06
N ASP A 544 1.37 -19.06 27.23
CA ASP A 544 1.33 -20.50 27.46
C ASP A 544 2.69 -21.20 27.19
N GLY A 545 3.65 -20.47 26.64
CA GLY A 545 4.99 -20.93 26.31
C GLY A 545 5.17 -21.42 24.87
N SER A 546 4.11 -21.46 24.04
CA SER A 546 4.26 -21.76 22.61
C SER A 546 5.06 -20.69 21.88
N VAL A 547 5.66 -21.06 20.76
CA VAL A 547 6.48 -20.17 19.94
C VAL A 547 6.05 -20.26 18.49
N ASP A 548 5.83 -19.10 17.88
CA ASP A 548 5.63 -18.97 16.44
C ASP A 548 6.88 -18.35 15.81
N ILE A 549 7.37 -18.98 14.74
CA ILE A 549 8.48 -18.50 13.93
C ILE A 549 7.95 -18.25 12.51
N TYR A 550 8.16 -17.04 12.00
CA TYR A 550 7.68 -16.64 10.67
C TYR A 550 8.76 -16.92 9.63
N LEU A 551 8.43 -17.76 8.65
CA LEU A 551 9.37 -18.28 7.65
C LEU A 551 9.05 -17.75 6.25
N PRO A 552 9.93 -16.92 5.67
CA PRO A 552 9.88 -16.56 4.26
C PRO A 552 9.82 -17.78 3.33
N LYS A 553 8.95 -17.76 2.30
CA LYS A 553 8.86 -18.90 1.36
C LYS A 553 10.05 -19.06 0.43
N ASN A 554 10.82 -17.99 0.24
CA ASN A 554 12.04 -18.03 -0.57
C ASN A 554 13.23 -18.69 0.16
N GLY A 555 13.07 -19.10 1.43
CA GLY A 555 14.05 -19.87 2.20
C GLY A 555 13.85 -21.39 2.11
N SER A 556 14.86 -22.13 2.55
CA SER A 556 14.88 -23.58 2.69
C SER A 556 15.33 -23.94 4.09
N TYR A 557 14.50 -24.66 4.86
CA TYR A 557 14.70 -24.80 6.30
C TYR A 557 14.89 -26.25 6.74
N SER A 558 15.77 -26.46 7.72
CA SER A 558 15.86 -27.71 8.48
C SER A 558 15.91 -27.37 9.97
N TYR A 559 15.48 -28.29 10.83
CA TYR A 559 15.46 -28.04 12.26
C TYR A 559 15.99 -29.22 13.07
N GLU A 560 16.47 -28.90 14.26
CA GLU A 560 16.76 -29.83 15.35
C GLU A 560 15.89 -29.45 16.54
N ALA A 561 15.11 -30.38 17.07
CA ALA A 561 14.10 -30.09 18.09
C ALA A 561 14.07 -31.10 19.23
N ALA A 562 14.02 -30.59 20.46
CA ALA A 562 13.47 -31.30 21.62
C ALA A 562 12.15 -30.61 22.02
N ALA A 563 11.14 -30.74 21.16
CA ALA A 563 9.83 -30.11 21.31
C ALA A 563 8.73 -31.09 20.86
N GLU A 564 7.56 -31.01 21.51
CA GLU A 564 6.34 -31.70 21.07
C GLU A 564 5.49 -30.74 20.24
N GLY A 565 4.60 -31.28 19.38
CA GLY A 565 3.57 -30.47 18.71
C GLY A 565 4.09 -29.36 17.79
N ILE A 566 4.78 -29.74 16.72
CA ILE A 566 5.19 -28.80 15.65
C ILE A 566 4.13 -28.81 14.54
N SER A 567 3.68 -27.63 14.13
CA SER A 567 2.80 -27.45 12.96
C SER A 567 3.30 -26.32 12.07
N LEU A 568 3.07 -26.45 10.77
CA LEU A 568 3.32 -25.39 9.80
C LEU A 568 2.00 -24.91 9.19
N ILE A 569 1.84 -23.61 9.13
CA ILE A 569 0.68 -22.93 8.54
C ILE A 569 1.17 -22.14 7.34
N ASN A 570 0.48 -22.22 6.21
CA ASN A 570 0.74 -21.36 5.06
C ASN A 570 -0.16 -20.13 5.16
N VAL A 571 0.43 -18.95 5.02
CA VAL A 571 -0.31 -17.69 5.10
C VAL A 571 -0.22 -16.98 3.77
N ASP A 572 -1.40 -16.69 3.21
CA ASP A 572 -1.57 -15.73 2.15
C ASP A 572 -1.99 -14.39 2.79
N PRO A 573 -1.32 -13.28 2.47
CA PRO A 573 -1.61 -11.99 3.11
C PRO A 573 -3.06 -11.52 2.87
N LEU A 574 -3.73 -11.96 1.81
CA LEU A 574 -5.12 -11.58 1.54
C LEU A 574 -6.11 -12.65 1.97
N MET A 575 -5.80 -13.93 1.74
CA MET A 575 -6.72 -15.04 2.02
C MET A 575 -6.63 -15.57 3.46
N GLY A 576 -5.63 -15.12 4.23
CA GLY A 576 -5.37 -15.57 5.59
C GLY A 576 -4.72 -16.96 5.67
N GLU A 577 -4.88 -17.59 6.83
CA GLU A 577 -4.24 -18.87 7.16
C GLU A 577 -4.92 -20.06 6.48
N ASN A 578 -4.12 -20.89 5.81
CA ASN A 578 -4.54 -22.20 5.30
C ASN A 578 -3.66 -23.30 5.90
N ILE A 579 -4.28 -24.25 6.61
CA ILE A 579 -3.57 -25.41 7.17
C ILE A 579 -3.24 -26.37 6.02
N ILE A 580 -1.95 -26.50 5.69
CA ILE A 580 -1.49 -27.42 4.64
C ILE A 580 -0.82 -28.64 5.27
N ASN A 581 -1.47 -29.79 5.15
CA ASN A 581 -0.85 -31.11 5.35
C ASN A 581 -0.21 -31.59 4.03
N SER A 582 0.85 -30.94 3.55
CA SER A 582 1.61 -31.43 2.39
C SER A 582 3.10 -31.15 2.55
N SER A 583 3.93 -31.89 1.81
CA SER A 583 5.40 -31.98 1.95
C SER A 583 6.10 -30.62 1.98
N LEU A 584 6.39 -30.16 3.19
CA LEU A 584 7.02 -28.87 3.53
C LEU A 584 8.50 -28.82 3.13
N PRO A 585 9.11 -27.63 2.99
CA PRO A 585 10.57 -27.49 2.87
C PRO A 585 11.32 -27.92 4.14
N LEU A 586 10.61 -28.24 5.23
CA LEU A 586 11.18 -28.64 6.51
C LEU A 586 11.60 -30.11 6.51
N LYS A 587 12.90 -30.35 6.68
CA LYS A 587 13.46 -31.68 6.96
C LYS A 587 13.94 -31.71 8.41
N GLY A 588 13.33 -32.58 9.23
CA GLY A 588 13.74 -32.80 10.62
C GLY A 588 14.67 -34.00 10.74
N ASN A 589 15.68 -33.89 11.61
CA ASN A 589 16.36 -35.05 12.20
C ASN A 589 15.93 -35.15 13.66
N PHE A 590 15.55 -36.35 14.09
CA PHE A 590 15.19 -36.67 15.48
C PHE A 590 16.40 -37.12 16.28
#